data_AF-A0A7S2T6M1-F1
#
_entry.id   AF-A0A7S2T6M1-F1
#
_cell.length_a   1.000
_cell.length_b   1.000
_cell.length_c   1.000
_cell.angle_alpha   90.00
_cell.angle_beta   90.00
_cell.angle_gamma   90.00
#
_symmetry.space_group_name_H-M   'P 1'
#
loop_
_entity.id
_entity.type
_entity.pdbx_description
1 polymer ?
#
loop_
_entity_poly.entity_id
_entity_poly.type
_entity_poly.pdbx_seq_one_letter_code
_entity_poly.pdbx_strand_id
1 'polypeptide(L)'
;DGIGDVKVMVEYAVYCPPKEKPKVSEEYVRLRAEDLGIDGLYLLKDFVSEEEERGLLSGLDESGEWKCLARRRVKHFGFEFDYSIRGVHPNKEIVAFPPCIEPITDRI
;
A
#
# COMPACT_ATOMS: atom_id res chain seq x y z
N ASP A 1 -9.29 -25.02 14.95
CA ASP A 1 -9.17 -24.53 16.35
C ASP A 1 -9.58 -23.07 16.41
N GLY A 2 -10.70 -22.81 17.10
CA GLY A 2 -11.45 -21.56 17.05
C GLY A 2 -10.78 -20.40 17.79
N ILE A 3 -10.96 -19.20 17.26
CA ILE A 3 -10.57 -17.93 17.89
C ILE A 3 -11.45 -17.78 19.15
N GLY A 4 -10.84 -17.91 20.32
CA GLY A 4 -11.54 -17.79 21.60
C GLY A 4 -12.11 -16.40 21.80
N ASP A 5 -13.36 -16.33 22.25
CA ASP A 5 -14.03 -15.08 22.61
C ASP A 5 -13.33 -14.42 23.80
N VAL A 6 -12.76 -13.23 23.60
CA VAL A 6 -12.17 -12.43 24.69
C VAL A 6 -13.28 -11.60 25.32
N LYS A 7 -13.63 -11.94 26.57
CA LYS A 7 -14.60 -11.19 27.37
C LYS A 7 -13.87 -10.13 28.20
N VAL A 8 -14.06 -8.86 27.86
CA VAL A 8 -13.50 -7.72 28.61
C VAL A 8 -14.57 -7.19 29.57
N MET A 9 -14.27 -7.19 30.87
CA MET A 9 -15.10 -6.51 31.86
C MET A 9 -14.62 -5.06 32.01
N VAL A 10 -15.48 -4.11 31.62
CA VAL A 10 -15.19 -2.68 31.72
C VAL A 10 -15.81 -2.17 33.02
N GLU A 11 -14.98 -1.93 34.05
CA GLU A 11 -15.44 -1.38 35.33
C GLU A 11 -15.76 0.12 35.25
N TYR A 12 -15.09 0.84 34.35
CA TYR A 12 -15.28 2.28 34.16
C TYR A 12 -14.93 2.67 32.72
N ALA A 13 -15.79 3.49 32.12
CA ALA A 13 -15.54 4.12 30.83
C ALA A 13 -15.86 5.61 30.94
N VAL A 14 -14.95 6.45 30.44
CA VAL A 14 -15.20 7.89 30.29
C VAL A 14 -15.64 8.13 28.86
N TYR A 15 -16.79 8.78 28.70
CA TYR A 15 -17.18 9.30 27.39
C TYR A 15 -16.14 10.31 26.91
N CYS A 16 -15.47 10.00 25.81
CA CYS A 16 -14.64 10.95 25.08
C CYS A 16 -15.49 11.52 23.93
N PRO A 17 -15.95 12.78 23.99
CA PRO A 17 -16.64 13.39 22.86
C PRO A 17 -15.78 13.28 21.61
N PRO A 18 -16.38 13.09 20.42
CA PRO A 18 -15.62 13.06 19.17
C PRO A 18 -14.73 14.30 19.12
N LYS A 19 -13.41 14.10 19.09
CA LYS A 19 -12.48 15.20 18.86
C LYS A 19 -12.90 15.83 17.53
N GLU A 20 -13.13 17.14 17.53
CA GLU A 20 -13.29 17.86 16.26
C GLU A 20 -12.12 17.47 15.38
N LYS A 21 -12.41 16.87 14.22
CA LYS A 21 -11.36 16.59 13.25
C LYS A 21 -10.70 17.93 12.98
N PRO A 22 -9.36 18.04 13.09
CA PRO A 22 -8.70 19.28 12.72
C PRO A 22 -9.20 19.65 11.33
N LYS A 23 -9.68 20.88 11.15
CA LYS A 23 -9.99 21.41 9.83
C LYS A 23 -8.69 21.33 9.05
N VAL A 24 -8.58 20.31 8.19
CA VAL A 24 -7.49 20.24 7.23
C VAL A 24 -7.73 21.42 6.30
N SER A 25 -6.94 22.49 6.46
CA SER A 25 -6.99 23.62 5.54
C SER A 25 -6.58 23.12 4.16
N GLU A 26 -7.44 23.28 3.16
CA GLU A 26 -7.17 22.93 1.76
C GLU A 26 -5.92 23.66 1.19
N GLU A 27 -5.43 24.67 1.92
CA GLU A 27 -4.33 25.58 1.58
C GLU A 27 -2.97 24.89 1.33
N TYR A 28 -2.80 23.63 1.73
CA TYR A 28 -1.52 22.91 1.66
C TYR A 28 -1.48 21.74 0.66
N VAL A 29 -2.48 21.58 -0.21
CA VAL A 29 -2.40 20.56 -1.27
C VAL A 29 -1.73 21.17 -2.50
N ARG A 30 -0.66 20.54 -2.99
CA ARG A 30 -0.04 20.85 -4.28
C ARG A 30 -0.39 19.75 -5.27
N LEU A 31 -0.75 20.12 -6.50
CA LEU A 31 -1.18 19.19 -7.56
C LEU A 31 -0.08 18.93 -8.60
N ARG A 32 1.13 19.45 -8.35
CA ARG A 32 2.31 19.36 -9.18
C ARG A 32 3.51 19.11 -8.28
N ALA A 33 4.43 18.26 -8.73
CA ALA A 33 5.63 17.95 -7.95
C ALA A 33 6.56 19.16 -7.86
N GLU A 34 6.59 19.98 -8.91
CA GLU A 34 7.45 21.16 -9.04
C GLU A 34 7.10 22.23 -7.98
N ASP A 35 5.81 22.33 -7.62
CA ASP A 35 5.33 23.28 -6.61
C ASP A 35 5.87 22.95 -5.19
N LEU A 36 6.43 21.75 -4.99
CA LEU A 36 7.00 21.32 -3.71
C LEU A 36 8.49 21.60 -3.59
N GLY A 37 9.20 21.83 -4.71
CA GLY A 37 10.65 22.07 -4.71
C GLY A 37 11.47 20.93 -4.12
N ILE A 38 11.00 19.68 -4.25
CA ILE A 38 11.69 18.48 -3.73
C ILE A 38 12.43 17.81 -4.89
N ASP A 39 13.76 17.83 -4.82
CA ASP A 39 14.61 17.18 -5.82
C ASP A 39 14.34 15.66 -5.86
N GLY A 40 14.18 15.13 -7.08
CA GLY A 40 13.90 13.70 -7.31
C GLY A 40 12.43 13.31 -7.18
N LEU A 41 11.53 14.24 -6.82
CA LEU A 41 10.09 13.99 -6.82
C LEU A 41 9.48 14.34 -8.19
N TYR A 42 8.83 13.38 -8.83
CA TYR A 42 8.14 13.56 -10.10
C TYR A 42 6.68 13.09 -9.97
N LEU A 43 5.76 13.77 -10.65
CA LEU A 43 4.35 13.36 -10.75
C LEU A 43 3.97 13.21 -12.23
N LEU A 44 3.87 11.96 -12.69
CA LEU A 44 3.39 11.63 -14.03
C LEU A 44 1.86 11.46 -13.98
N LYS A 45 1.12 12.43 -14.54
CA LYS A 45 -0.34 12.38 -14.61
C LYS A 45 -0.78 11.45 -15.73
N ASP A 46 -1.89 10.75 -15.51
CA ASP A 46 -2.52 9.86 -16.50
C ASP A 46 -1.54 8.84 -17.09
N PHE A 47 -0.55 8.43 -16.28
CA PHE A 47 0.52 7.54 -16.72
C PHE A 47 0.01 6.13 -17.05
N VAL A 48 -0.90 5.61 -16.24
CA VAL A 48 -1.51 4.29 -16.45
C VAL A 48 -2.81 4.49 -17.25
N SER A 49 -2.90 3.89 -18.43
CA SER A 49 -4.12 3.86 -19.23
C SER A 49 -5.16 2.90 -18.62
N GLU A 50 -6.43 3.06 -18.99
CA GLU A 50 -7.50 2.17 -18.52
C GLU A 50 -7.25 0.69 -18.88
N GLU A 51 -6.56 0.42 -19.99
CA GLU A 51 -6.20 -0.93 -20.40
C GLU A 51 -5.12 -1.54 -19.51
N GLU A 52 -4.07 -0.77 -19.22
CA GLU A 52 -3.02 -1.16 -18.29
C GLU A 52 -3.58 -1.37 -16.87
N GLU A 53 -4.50 -0.53 -16.41
CA GLU A 53 -5.17 -0.69 -15.12
C GLU A 53 -5.91 -2.03 -15.03
N ARG A 54 -6.67 -2.40 -16.06
CA ARG A 54 -7.35 -3.71 -16.11
C ARG A 54 -6.34 -4.86 -16.11
N GLY A 55 -5.25 -4.73 -16.86
CA GLY A 55 -4.17 -5.72 -16.90
C GLY A 55 -3.52 -5.91 -15.52
N LEU A 56 -3.22 -4.82 -14.82
CA LEU A 56 -2.69 -4.83 -13.46
C LEU A 56 -3.63 -5.52 -12.48
N LEU A 57 -4.93 -5.22 -12.53
CA LEU A 57 -5.92 -5.86 -11.66
C LEU A 57 -6.00 -7.37 -11.92
N SER A 58 -6.06 -7.80 -13.18
CA SER A 58 -6.07 -9.24 -13.53
C SER A 58 -4.80 -9.94 -13.05
N GLY A 59 -3.63 -9.34 -13.30
CA GLY A 59 -2.35 -9.89 -12.87
C GLY A 59 -2.24 -10.02 -11.36
N LEU A 60 -2.80 -9.07 -10.60
CA LEU A 60 -2.86 -9.12 -9.15
C LEU A 60 -3.83 -10.18 -8.63
N ASP A 61 -4.94 -10.47 -9.32
CA ASP A 61 -5.88 -11.50 -8.90
C ASP A 61 -5.34 -12.91 -9.16
N GLU A 62 -4.64 -13.11 -10.27
CA GLU A 62 -4.14 -14.42 -10.72
C GLU A 62 -2.87 -14.90 -10.01
N SER A 63 -2.13 -14.01 -9.34
CA SER A 63 -0.79 -14.34 -8.81
C SER A 63 -0.50 -13.75 -7.43
N GLY A 64 0.45 -14.38 -6.74
CA GLY A 64 0.93 -13.96 -5.43
C GLY A 64 -0.06 -14.15 -4.28
N GLU A 65 0.48 -14.17 -3.06
CA GLU A 65 -0.28 -14.44 -1.84
C GLU A 65 -0.50 -13.18 -1.01
N TRP A 66 -1.73 -13.00 -0.52
CA TRP A 66 -2.05 -11.89 0.37
C TRP A 66 -1.44 -12.12 1.76
N LYS A 67 -0.58 -11.20 2.19
CA LYS A 67 -0.12 -11.09 3.58
C LYS A 67 -0.89 -10.00 4.32
N CYS A 68 -1.51 -10.39 5.42
CA CYS A 68 -2.24 -9.47 6.29
C CYS A 68 -1.26 -8.83 7.29
N LEU A 69 -1.21 -7.50 7.28
CA LEU A 69 -0.54 -6.68 8.28
C LEU A 69 -1.59 -6.01 9.16
N ALA A 70 -1.16 -5.36 10.24
CA ALA A 70 -2.06 -4.79 11.25
C ALA A 70 -3.18 -3.87 10.71
N ARG A 71 -2.97 -3.19 9.57
CA ARG A 71 -3.92 -2.22 9.00
C ARG A 71 -4.15 -2.36 7.49
N ARG A 72 -3.51 -3.32 6.82
CA ARG A 72 -3.55 -3.47 5.36
C ARG A 72 -3.21 -4.89 4.95
N ARG A 73 -3.46 -5.23 3.69
CA ARG A 73 -2.94 -6.44 3.06
C ARG A 73 -1.95 -6.05 1.97
N VAL A 74 -0.99 -6.93 1.70
CA VAL A 74 0.04 -6.73 0.67
C VAL A 74 0.29 -8.05 -0.06
N LYS A 75 0.56 -7.99 -1.37
CA LYS A 75 1.17 -9.08 -2.13
C LYS A 75 2.60 -8.67 -2.46
N HIS A 76 3.54 -9.60 -2.34
CA HIS A 76 4.93 -9.40 -2.71
C HIS A 76 5.26 -10.18 -3.98
N PHE A 77 6.10 -9.60 -4.84
CA PHE A 77 6.61 -10.19 -6.08
C PHE A 77 8.13 -9.94 -6.16
N GLY A 78 8.86 -10.81 -6.85
CA GLY A 78 10.32 -10.81 -6.90
C GLY A 78 10.92 -11.23 -5.56
N PHE A 79 11.14 -10.28 -4.67
CA PHE A 79 11.66 -10.52 -3.32
C PHE A 79 10.66 -10.06 -2.27
N GLU A 80 10.44 -10.90 -1.26
CA GLU A 80 9.64 -10.51 -0.11
C GLU A 80 10.41 -9.50 0.77
N PHE A 81 9.71 -8.45 1.20
CA PHE A 81 10.19 -7.58 2.27
C PHE A 81 9.87 -8.20 3.63
N ASP A 82 10.89 -8.64 4.34
CA ASP A 82 10.79 -9.20 5.69
C ASP A 82 10.84 -8.08 6.74
N TYR A 83 9.74 -7.91 7.46
CA TYR A 83 9.58 -6.88 8.49
C TYR A 83 10.45 -7.12 9.74
N SER A 84 10.89 -8.35 10.00
CA SER A 84 11.73 -8.67 11.16
C SER A 84 13.15 -8.13 11.00
N ILE A 85 13.71 -8.25 9.79
CA ILE A 85 15.03 -7.73 9.43
C ILE A 85 14.98 -6.38 8.74
N ARG A 86 13.77 -5.88 8.41
CA ARG A 86 13.51 -4.64 7.67
C ARG A 86 14.25 -4.59 6.33
N GLY A 87 14.21 -5.69 5.59
CA GLY A 87 14.97 -5.83 4.36
C GLY A 87 14.47 -6.98 3.50
N VAL A 88 15.29 -7.35 2.51
CA VAL A 88 15.04 -8.47 1.61
C VAL A 88 16.15 -9.51 1.75
N HIS A 89 15.83 -10.76 1.49
CA HIS A 89 16.83 -11.81 1.34
C HIS A 89 17.20 -11.93 -0.14
N PRO A 90 18.39 -11.44 -0.58
CA PRO A 90 18.73 -11.32 -2.01
C PRO A 90 18.86 -12.68 -2.72
N ASN A 91 18.98 -13.77 -1.96
CA ASN A 91 19.08 -15.13 -2.48
C ASN A 91 17.76 -15.90 -2.39
N LYS A 92 16.65 -15.22 -2.08
CA LYS A 92 15.33 -15.82 -1.89
C LYS A 92 14.28 -15.05 -2.67
N GLU A 93 14.22 -15.35 -3.96
CA GLU A 93 13.09 -14.95 -4.80
C GLU A 93 11.83 -15.73 -4.39
N ILE A 94 10.68 -15.10 -4.63
CA ILE A 94 9.36 -15.65 -4.37
C ILE A 94 8.63 -15.87 -5.70
N VAL A 95 7.46 -15.26 -5.90
CA VAL A 95 6.74 -15.29 -7.18
C VAL A 95 7.27 -14.19 -8.11
N ALA A 96 7.46 -14.52 -9.39
CA ALA A 96 7.86 -13.54 -10.40
C ALA A 96 6.81 -12.43 -10.57
N PHE A 97 7.21 -11.29 -11.13
CA PHE A 97 6.25 -10.24 -11.44
C PHE A 97 5.28 -10.68 -12.54
N PRO A 98 3.99 -10.27 -12.47
CA PRO A 98 3.06 -10.51 -13.56
C PRO A 98 3.54 -9.80 -14.84
N PRO A 99 3.42 -10.42 -16.04
CA PRO A 99 3.89 -9.81 -17.29
C PRO A 99 3.28 -8.44 -17.60
N CYS A 100 2.08 -8.15 -17.07
CA CYS A 100 1.43 -6.86 -17.23
C CYS A 100 2.22 -5.68 -16.63
N ILE A 101 3.24 -5.92 -15.81
CA ILE A 101 4.09 -4.86 -15.24
C ILE A 101 5.10 -4.31 -16.27
N GLU A 102 5.57 -5.14 -17.20
CA GLU A 102 6.71 -4.81 -18.08
C GLU A 102 6.49 -3.52 -18.89
N PRO A 103 5.34 -3.32 -19.57
CA PRO A 103 5.11 -2.11 -20.36
C PRO A 103 5.10 -0.84 -19.52
N ILE A 104 4.78 -0.95 -18.23
CA ILE A 104 4.70 0.18 -17.30
C ILE A 104 6.10 0.55 -16.84
N THR A 105 6.91 -0.44 -16.45
CA THR A 105 8.27 -0.22 -15.94
C THR A 105 9.23 0.29 -17.00
N ASP A 106 9.05 -0.08 -18.26
CA ASP A 106 9.92 0.36 -19.36
C ASP A 106 9.82 1.87 -19.67
N ARG A 107 8.82 2.56 -19.08
CA ARG A 107 8.55 3.99 -19.30
C ARG A 107 8.94 4.86 -18.10
N ILE A 108 9.52 4.28 -17.05
CA ILE A 108 9.98 4.96 -15.83
C ILE A 108 11.50 4.99 -15.83
#